data_AF-A0A7W0R1N7-F1
#
_entry.id   AF-A0A7W0R1N7-F1
#
_cell.length_a   1.000
_cell.length_b   1.000
_cell.length_c   1.000
_cell.angle_alpha   90.00
_cell.angle_beta   90.00
_cell.angle_gamma   90.00
#
_symmetry.space_group_name_H-M   'P 1'
#
loop_
_entity.id
_entity.type
_entity.pdbx_description
1 polymer ?
#
loop_
_entity_poly.entity_id
_entity_poly.type
_entity_poly.pdbx_seq_one_letter_code
_entity_poly.pdbx_strand_id
1 'polypeptide(L)'
;MRDDVSVSDKVAQGERVLGACVVHAAGADVPVTTVLTRLRTRSTDRWRADPEEAIVRDVSVSADETVTPRVTMRLDQRAPDDVIADLLGIVGPTANRRLTGVATAGGWAAADGDPKTSWQTPFGQAVGSRLTIPGGLADGPLSILQLGGDHSPITGLRLRVGGAQVDLAVPPADADGRSVVALPDDLPAGDAELEITVIDERIVLDRRYAEPVVLPAAIAELTIPPASMPERVDTGCRDDVLTVAGRPVPLRVEAEAADLLAGDAVTATACAAGPLVLRAGPTRLTTSSGATTGLHVDRIVLAPVPTPPPGDASTAEPNATVTASERLSRDVTVTDCPDGCWLVLGEGYHESWSAHAGDVDLGPPQLVDGGFNGWWIEPTDGPVDVTVRWTAQRPLTLALVVSVLAILACLLLVAVDRRTVPVPGAPGARFDTLRRRDDLRTCVAAAGTWILGAVFFVGPAWGVAAAAGGLLVLLTRRPWLAGLVSLGIIAFVGAVITSVVRDERPFPDAGWPVRFEWLHGWGLFAAASLSAVALADWSRRPPERAP
;
A
#
# COMPACT_ATOMS: atom_id res chain seq x y z
N MET A 1 -40.95 5.23 9.76
CA MET A 1 -40.13 5.04 10.98
C MET A 1 -38.85 4.39 10.49
N ARG A 2 -37.81 5.22 10.29
CA ARG A 2 -36.49 4.82 9.81
C ARG A 2 -35.60 4.91 11.04
N ASP A 3 -35.11 3.77 11.53
CA ASP A 3 -34.13 3.74 12.60
C ASP A 3 -32.74 3.66 11.97
N ASP A 4 -32.09 4.82 11.87
CA ASP A 4 -30.67 4.95 11.59
C ASP A 4 -29.89 4.45 12.82
N VAL A 5 -29.22 3.31 12.71
CA VAL A 5 -28.23 2.88 13.70
C VAL A 5 -26.88 3.49 13.32
N SER A 6 -26.59 4.65 13.90
CA SER A 6 -25.25 5.25 13.94
C SER A 6 -24.41 4.48 14.96
N VAL A 7 -23.32 3.84 14.50
CA VAL A 7 -22.28 3.29 15.39
C VAL A 7 -21.28 4.42 15.68
N SER A 8 -21.28 4.89 16.92
CA SER A 8 -20.34 5.88 17.42
C SER A 8 -19.16 5.17 18.08
N ASP A 9 -18.01 5.16 17.41
CA ASP A 9 -16.74 4.73 18.00
C ASP A 9 -16.02 5.90 18.66
N LYS A 10 -16.02 5.92 19.99
CA LYS A 10 -15.08 6.68 20.82
C LYS A 10 -14.69 5.84 22.01
N VAL A 11 -13.48 5.27 22.03
CA VAL A 11 -12.78 4.94 23.30
C VAL A 11 -11.26 5.04 23.14
N ALA A 12 -10.66 5.43 24.27
CA ALA A 12 -9.29 5.82 24.56
C ALA A 12 -8.21 4.73 24.40
N GLN A 13 -6.96 5.18 24.44
CA GLN A 13 -5.73 4.38 24.37
C GLN A 13 -5.64 3.38 25.54
N GLY A 14 -5.54 2.09 25.21
CA GLY A 14 -5.36 0.96 26.11
C GLY A 14 -6.31 -0.17 25.71
N GLU A 15 -5.79 -1.20 25.06
CA GLU A 15 -6.53 -2.33 24.43
C GLU A 15 -7.48 -1.91 23.29
N ARG A 16 -6.96 -1.92 22.05
CA ARG A 16 -7.78 -1.75 20.83
C ARG A 16 -8.57 -3.03 20.55
N VAL A 17 -9.66 -3.24 21.27
CA VAL A 17 -10.64 -4.28 20.97
C VAL A 17 -11.74 -3.67 20.08
N LEU A 18 -11.67 -3.92 18.78
CA LEU A 18 -12.80 -3.64 17.87
C LEU A 18 -13.87 -4.72 18.06
N GLY A 19 -14.77 -4.52 19.01
CA GLY A 19 -15.90 -5.43 19.24
C GLY A 19 -16.99 -5.24 18.19
N ALA A 20 -17.04 -6.11 17.18
CA ALA A 20 -18.17 -6.20 16.26
C ALA A 20 -19.13 -7.34 16.67
N CYS A 21 -20.43 -7.09 16.58
CA CYS A 21 -21.49 -8.08 16.78
C CYS A 21 -21.96 -8.62 15.44
N VAL A 22 -21.92 -9.94 15.25
CA VAL A 22 -22.50 -10.61 14.07
C VAL A 22 -23.87 -11.16 14.47
N VAL A 23 -24.92 -10.76 13.77
CA VAL A 23 -26.29 -11.22 14.03
C VAL A 23 -26.82 -12.00 12.85
N HIS A 24 -27.19 -13.25 13.08
CA HIS A 24 -27.89 -14.09 12.10
C HIS A 24 -29.38 -13.78 12.12
N ALA A 25 -29.87 -13.07 11.10
CA ALA A 25 -31.30 -12.80 10.91
C ALA A 25 -32.00 -13.85 10.02
N ALA A 26 -31.28 -14.88 9.58
CA ALA A 26 -31.83 -15.92 8.72
C ALA A 26 -32.72 -16.88 9.53
N GLY A 27 -33.77 -17.44 8.88
CA GLY A 27 -34.60 -18.47 9.49
C GLY A 27 -33.78 -19.74 9.78
N ALA A 28 -34.27 -20.58 10.70
CA ALA A 28 -33.55 -21.77 11.18
C ALA A 28 -33.11 -22.77 10.10
N ASP A 29 -33.72 -22.70 8.90
CA ASP A 29 -33.44 -23.58 7.77
C ASP A 29 -32.38 -23.04 6.80
N VAL A 30 -31.85 -21.82 7.02
CA VAL A 30 -30.83 -21.23 6.16
C VAL A 30 -29.46 -21.44 6.78
N PRO A 31 -28.57 -22.26 6.18
CA PRO A 31 -27.23 -22.45 6.70
C PRO A 31 -26.43 -21.15 6.56
N VAL A 32 -25.98 -20.58 7.66
CA VAL A 32 -25.13 -19.37 7.63
C VAL A 32 -23.71 -19.69 8.05
N THR A 33 -22.75 -19.36 7.18
CA THR A 33 -21.33 -19.44 7.51
C THR A 33 -20.86 -18.12 8.11
N THR A 34 -20.29 -18.17 9.32
CA THR A 34 -19.68 -16.99 9.94
C THR A 34 -18.20 -16.92 9.61
N VAL A 35 -17.74 -15.79 9.07
CA VAL A 35 -16.31 -15.56 8.78
C VAL A 35 -15.82 -14.36 9.59
N LEU A 36 -14.90 -14.61 10.50
CA LEU A 36 -14.25 -13.60 11.33
C LEU A 36 -12.80 -13.45 10.86
N THR A 37 -12.38 -12.24 10.50
CA THR A 37 -11.02 -11.97 10.02
C THR A 37 -10.39 -10.87 10.85
N ARG A 38 -9.14 -11.07 11.26
CA ARG A 38 -8.35 -10.09 12.02
C ARG A 38 -7.84 -8.99 11.10
N LEU A 39 -7.98 -7.73 11.51
CA LEU A 39 -7.36 -6.61 10.81
C LEU A 39 -5.86 -6.53 11.11
N ARG A 40 -5.05 -6.63 10.06
CA ARG A 40 -3.58 -6.65 10.18
C ARG A 40 -2.89 -5.72 9.19
N THR A 41 -1.62 -5.49 9.43
CA THR A 41 -0.69 -4.78 8.56
C THR A 41 0.40 -5.73 8.07
N ARG A 42 1.27 -5.26 7.18
CA ARG A 42 2.46 -6.05 6.84
C ARG A 42 3.40 -6.02 8.04
N SER A 43 3.89 -7.18 8.45
CA SER A 43 4.88 -7.35 9.52
C SER A 43 6.15 -6.52 9.28
N THR A 44 6.52 -6.26 8.03
CA THR A 44 7.67 -5.43 7.66
C THR A 44 7.40 -3.92 7.74
N ASP A 45 6.16 -3.47 8.00
CA ASP A 45 5.84 -2.06 8.18
C ASP A 45 6.30 -1.55 9.55
N ARG A 46 7.53 -1.04 9.61
CA ARG A 46 8.12 -0.48 10.83
C ARG A 46 7.26 0.60 11.52
N TRP A 47 6.38 1.30 10.81
CA TRP A 47 5.62 2.45 11.35
C TRP A 47 4.22 2.11 11.85
N ARG A 48 3.75 0.89 11.61
CA ARG A 48 2.39 0.50 12.00
C ARG A 48 2.39 -0.88 12.64
N ALA A 49 1.82 -0.94 13.84
CA ALA A 49 1.42 -2.18 14.47
C ALA A 49 0.09 -2.67 13.89
N ASP A 50 -0.20 -3.96 14.09
CA ASP A 50 -1.47 -4.52 13.68
C ASP A 50 -2.62 -3.79 14.42
N PRO A 51 -3.67 -3.36 13.69
CA PRO A 51 -4.82 -2.72 14.32
C PRO A 51 -5.54 -3.62 15.33
N GLU A 52 -5.51 -4.93 15.09
CA GLU A 52 -6.06 -5.96 15.97
C GLU A 52 -4.97 -6.98 16.33
N GLU A 53 -4.58 -7.03 17.60
CA GLU A 53 -3.67 -8.05 18.12
C GLU A 53 -4.36 -9.40 18.34
N ALA A 54 -5.69 -9.39 18.47
CA ALA A 54 -6.54 -10.55 18.67
C ALA A 54 -7.92 -10.33 18.05
N ILE A 55 -8.58 -11.43 17.68
CA ILE A 55 -10.01 -11.42 17.33
C ILE A 55 -10.80 -11.51 18.62
N VAL A 56 -11.64 -10.52 18.87
CA VAL A 56 -12.64 -10.53 19.95
C VAL A 56 -13.96 -10.11 19.35
N ARG A 57 -14.89 -11.06 19.24
CA ARG A 57 -16.18 -10.88 18.55
C ARG A 57 -17.28 -11.60 19.30
N ASP A 58 -18.49 -11.03 19.26
CA ASP A 58 -19.69 -11.69 19.74
C ASP A 58 -20.53 -12.12 18.52
N VAL A 59 -20.86 -13.40 18.44
CA VAL A 59 -21.66 -14.00 17.37
C VAL A 59 -22.99 -14.45 17.95
N SER A 60 -24.10 -13.92 17.42
CA SER A 60 -25.44 -14.26 17.87
C SER A 60 -26.16 -15.12 16.85
N VAL A 61 -26.52 -16.34 17.25
CA VAL A 61 -27.32 -17.29 16.44
C VAL A 61 -28.75 -17.31 16.94
N SER A 62 -29.73 -17.48 16.05
CA SER A 62 -31.17 -17.44 16.39
C SER A 62 -31.68 -18.75 17.01
N ALA A 63 -30.99 -19.86 16.74
CA ALA A 63 -31.22 -21.18 17.30
C ALA A 63 -29.88 -21.85 17.64
N ASP A 64 -29.92 -22.99 18.34
CA ASP A 64 -28.71 -23.78 18.57
C ASP A 64 -28.17 -24.31 17.24
N GLU A 65 -26.90 -24.01 16.94
CA GLU A 65 -26.25 -24.37 15.68
C GLU A 65 -25.02 -25.25 15.94
N THR A 66 -24.84 -26.26 15.10
CA THR A 66 -23.69 -27.15 15.13
C THR A 66 -22.75 -26.78 13.99
N VAL A 67 -21.55 -26.31 14.32
CA VAL A 67 -20.59 -25.76 13.36
C VAL A 67 -19.25 -26.48 13.40
N THR A 68 -18.56 -26.52 12.27
CA THR A 68 -17.17 -26.96 12.17
C THR A 68 -16.26 -25.74 12.06
N PRO A 69 -15.38 -25.47 13.04
CA PRO A 69 -14.43 -24.37 12.96
C PRO A 69 -13.30 -24.71 11.99
N ARG A 70 -12.99 -23.80 11.07
CA ARG A 70 -11.76 -23.79 10.29
C ARG A 70 -10.97 -22.52 10.64
N VAL A 71 -9.78 -22.70 11.17
CA VAL A 71 -8.95 -21.60 11.66
C VAL A 71 -7.72 -21.44 10.78
N THR A 72 -7.50 -20.23 10.29
CA THR A 72 -6.28 -19.85 9.57
C THR A 72 -5.37 -19.08 10.53
N MET A 73 -4.13 -19.52 10.66
CA MET A 73 -3.13 -18.97 11.54
C MET A 73 -1.89 -18.55 10.76
N ARG A 74 -1.04 -17.73 11.38
CA ARG A 74 0.23 -17.28 10.81
C ARG A 74 1.22 -17.04 11.95
N LEU A 75 2.51 -17.29 11.71
CA LEU A 75 3.56 -16.85 12.62
C LEU A 75 3.48 -15.33 12.84
N ASP A 76 3.53 -14.91 14.10
CA ASP A 76 3.83 -13.51 14.38
C ASP A 76 5.29 -13.24 14.09
N GLN A 77 5.57 -12.73 12.89
CA GLN A 77 6.93 -12.37 12.48
C GLN A 77 7.55 -11.22 13.30
N ARG A 78 6.82 -10.63 14.25
CA ARG A 78 7.33 -9.66 15.22
C ARG A 78 7.37 -10.21 16.65
N ALA A 79 6.94 -11.45 16.89
CA ALA A 79 7.10 -12.08 18.20
C ALA A 79 8.59 -12.13 18.58
N PRO A 80 8.93 -12.04 19.87
CA PRO A 80 10.29 -12.22 20.37
C PRO A 80 10.96 -13.51 19.86
N ASP A 81 12.29 -13.50 19.73
CA ASP A 81 13.03 -14.65 19.22
C ASP A 81 12.86 -15.90 20.09
N ASP A 82 12.79 -15.75 21.41
CA ASP A 82 12.52 -16.85 22.35
C ASP A 82 11.14 -17.49 22.09
N VAL A 83 10.10 -16.66 21.91
CA VAL A 83 8.75 -17.15 21.59
C VAL A 83 8.72 -17.90 20.25
N ILE A 84 9.43 -17.40 19.23
CA ILE A 84 9.52 -18.07 17.92
C ILE A 84 10.37 -19.35 18.03
N ALA A 85 11.49 -19.30 18.74
CA ALA A 85 12.38 -20.44 18.91
C ALA A 85 11.67 -21.59 19.64
N ASP A 86 10.97 -21.29 20.72
CA ASP A 86 10.17 -22.26 21.46
C ASP A 86 9.06 -22.87 20.59
N LEU A 87 8.35 -22.04 19.81
CA LEU A 87 7.29 -22.50 18.91
C LEU A 87 7.81 -23.42 17.81
N LEU A 88 8.92 -23.06 17.18
CA LEU A 88 9.46 -23.76 16.01
C LEU A 88 10.44 -24.88 16.41
N GLY A 89 10.77 -25.01 17.70
CA GLY A 89 11.77 -25.96 18.20
C GLY A 89 13.20 -25.61 17.78
N ILE A 90 13.50 -24.32 17.61
CA ILE A 90 14.84 -23.85 17.25
C ILE A 90 15.75 -23.95 18.47
N VAL A 91 16.88 -24.62 18.31
CA VAL A 91 17.94 -24.69 19.31
C VAL A 91 19.13 -23.91 18.79
N GLY A 92 19.55 -22.86 19.49
CA GLY A 92 20.65 -22.00 19.07
C GLY A 92 20.55 -20.60 19.66
N PRO A 93 21.34 -19.64 19.16
CA PRO A 93 21.31 -18.28 19.66
C PRO A 93 19.97 -17.58 19.38
N THR A 94 19.53 -16.71 20.31
CA THR A 94 18.35 -15.85 20.15
C THR A 94 18.73 -14.39 20.30
N ALA A 95 18.08 -13.50 19.55
CA ALA A 95 18.34 -12.07 19.61
C ALA A 95 17.26 -11.33 20.42
N ASN A 96 17.64 -10.30 21.17
CA ASN A 96 16.63 -9.43 21.81
C ASN A 96 15.83 -8.60 20.80
N ARG A 97 16.37 -8.43 19.59
CA ARG A 97 15.73 -7.74 18.48
C ARG A 97 16.33 -8.19 17.16
N ARG A 98 15.51 -8.10 16.12
CA ARG A 98 15.88 -8.40 14.74
C ARG A 98 15.18 -7.44 13.78
N LEU A 99 15.56 -7.52 12.51
CA LEU A 99 14.96 -6.75 11.43
C LEU A 99 13.43 -6.92 11.46
N THR A 100 12.74 -5.79 11.52
CA THR A 100 11.31 -5.76 11.83
C THR A 100 10.48 -6.59 10.86
N GLY A 101 9.77 -7.60 11.37
CA GLY A 101 8.90 -8.45 10.58
C GLY A 101 9.62 -9.48 9.71
N VAL A 102 10.92 -9.70 9.92
CA VAL A 102 11.72 -10.69 9.18
C VAL A 102 12.14 -11.78 10.16
N ALA A 103 11.29 -12.80 10.33
CA ALA A 103 11.54 -13.88 11.29
C ALA A 103 12.81 -14.68 10.94
N THR A 104 13.14 -14.81 9.65
CA THR A 104 14.37 -15.46 9.18
C THR A 104 15.65 -14.73 9.58
N ALA A 105 15.56 -13.47 10.04
CA ALA A 105 16.70 -12.70 10.52
C ALA A 105 16.90 -12.79 12.05
N GLY A 106 16.33 -13.82 12.70
CA GLY A 106 16.50 -14.10 14.12
C GLY A 106 17.94 -14.48 14.48
N GLY A 107 18.23 -14.55 15.78
CA GLY A 107 19.57 -14.83 16.28
C GLY A 107 20.18 -16.12 15.75
N TRP A 108 19.35 -17.15 15.54
CA TRP A 108 19.77 -18.46 15.04
C TRP A 108 20.40 -18.40 13.64
N ALA A 109 20.04 -17.40 12.84
CA ALA A 109 20.61 -17.18 11.51
C ALA A 109 22.06 -16.68 11.53
N ALA A 110 22.64 -16.46 12.72
CA ALA A 110 24.08 -16.20 12.87
C ALA A 110 24.90 -17.49 13.11
N ALA A 111 24.25 -18.66 13.16
CA ALA A 111 24.91 -19.93 13.47
C ALA A 111 24.26 -21.14 12.78
N ASP A 112 23.44 -20.93 11.73
CA ASP A 112 22.76 -22.02 11.02
C ASP A 112 23.66 -22.68 9.95
N GLY A 113 24.85 -22.13 9.70
CA GLY A 113 25.83 -22.66 8.75
C GLY A 113 25.56 -22.30 7.29
N ASP A 114 24.62 -21.40 7.01
CA ASP A 114 24.39 -20.81 5.68
C ASP A 114 24.87 -19.35 5.61
N PRO A 115 25.97 -19.03 4.89
CA PRO A 115 26.47 -17.65 4.79
C PRO A 115 25.52 -16.71 4.02
N LYS A 116 24.39 -17.20 3.49
CA LYS A 116 23.36 -16.38 2.84
C LYS A 116 22.26 -15.93 3.80
N THR A 117 22.14 -16.56 4.96
CA THR A 117 21.28 -16.10 6.04
C THR A 117 22.08 -15.20 6.97
N SER A 118 21.40 -14.46 7.83
CA SER A 118 22.06 -13.60 8.82
C SER A 118 21.09 -13.16 9.89
N TRP A 119 21.58 -13.08 11.12
CA TRP A 119 20.96 -12.20 12.10
C TRP A 119 21.13 -10.76 11.63
N GLN A 120 20.04 -10.01 11.57
CA GLN A 120 20.06 -8.61 11.18
C GLN A 120 19.36 -7.76 12.22
N THR A 121 19.98 -6.66 12.63
CA THR A 121 19.42 -5.71 13.60
C THR A 121 18.33 -4.82 12.96
N PRO A 122 17.46 -4.15 13.74
CA PRO A 122 16.58 -3.12 13.21
C PRO A 122 17.35 -1.88 12.74
N PHE A 123 16.79 -1.16 11.74
CA PHE A 123 17.27 0.16 11.34
C PHE A 123 17.40 1.11 12.54
N GLY A 124 18.52 1.81 12.65
CA GLY A 124 18.78 2.76 13.74
C GLY A 124 18.94 2.13 15.13
N GLN A 125 18.99 0.80 15.23
CA GLN A 125 19.05 0.09 16.53
C GLN A 125 20.11 -1.02 16.56
N ALA A 126 21.17 -0.90 15.78
CA ALA A 126 22.28 -1.86 15.82
C ALA A 126 22.96 -1.88 17.20
N VAL A 127 23.34 -0.71 17.74
CA VAL A 127 23.92 -0.59 19.08
C VAL A 127 22.88 -0.98 20.14
N GLY A 128 23.26 -1.85 21.07
CA GLY A 128 22.40 -2.42 22.12
C GLY A 128 21.55 -3.62 21.67
N SER A 129 21.70 -4.06 20.42
CA SER A 129 21.24 -5.38 19.96
C SER A 129 22.17 -6.46 20.51
N ARG A 130 21.59 -7.56 20.99
CA ARG A 130 22.34 -8.64 21.66
C ARG A 130 21.88 -10.02 21.20
N LEU A 131 22.82 -10.94 21.14
CA LEU A 131 22.60 -12.38 21.01
C LEU A 131 22.80 -13.06 22.36
N THR A 132 21.86 -13.91 22.75
CA THR A 132 22.01 -14.88 23.83
C THR A 132 22.43 -16.20 23.20
N ILE A 133 23.56 -16.75 23.61
CA ILE A 133 24.20 -17.92 23.02
C ILE A 133 24.18 -19.05 24.05
N PRO A 134 23.24 -20.01 23.93
CA PRO A 134 23.16 -21.12 24.85
C PRO A 134 24.38 -22.03 24.68
N GLY A 135 24.96 -22.49 25.80
CA GLY A 135 26.17 -23.31 25.79
C GLY A 135 27.47 -22.51 25.59
N GLY A 136 27.40 -21.20 25.35
CA GLY A 136 28.55 -20.30 25.33
C GLY A 136 29.30 -20.24 24.00
N LEU A 137 30.57 -19.84 24.07
CA LEU A 137 31.46 -19.70 22.92
C LEU A 137 32.25 -20.99 22.68
N ALA A 138 32.68 -21.19 21.43
CA ALA A 138 33.64 -22.24 21.11
C ALA A 138 35.06 -21.86 21.59
N ASP A 139 35.92 -22.86 21.79
CA ASP A 139 37.34 -22.64 22.10
C ASP A 139 38.05 -21.91 20.94
N GLY A 140 38.85 -20.90 21.27
CA GLY A 140 39.66 -20.14 20.31
C GLY A 140 39.10 -18.74 19.99
N PRO A 141 39.57 -18.11 18.89
CA PRO A 141 39.12 -16.77 18.54
C PRO A 141 37.67 -16.78 18.01
N LEU A 142 36.92 -15.72 18.30
CA LEU A 142 35.59 -15.50 17.76
C LEU A 142 35.71 -15.00 16.31
N SER A 143 35.28 -15.82 15.35
CA SER A 143 35.13 -15.37 13.96
C SER A 143 33.71 -14.87 13.70
N ILE A 144 33.59 -13.76 12.97
CA ILE A 144 32.34 -13.10 12.62
C ILE A 144 32.33 -12.87 11.11
N LEU A 145 31.38 -13.47 10.41
CA LEU A 145 31.11 -13.14 9.01
C LEU A 145 30.13 -11.97 8.96
N GLN A 146 30.64 -10.79 8.57
CA GLN A 146 29.85 -9.57 8.44
C GLN A 146 29.38 -9.38 7.00
N LEU A 147 28.12 -8.93 6.83
CA LEU A 147 27.63 -8.55 5.50
C LEU A 147 28.17 -7.16 5.10
N GLY A 148 28.67 -7.06 3.86
CA GLY A 148 29.11 -5.82 3.26
C GLY A 148 27.98 -5.03 2.58
N GLY A 149 28.30 -3.85 2.05
CA GLY A 149 27.34 -3.04 1.28
C GLY A 149 26.28 -2.34 2.13
N ASP A 150 25.06 -2.88 2.15
CA ASP A 150 23.87 -2.23 2.71
C ASP A 150 23.71 -2.41 4.24
N HIS A 151 24.82 -2.68 4.94
CA HIS A 151 24.87 -2.88 6.39
C HIS A 151 25.97 -2.05 7.03
N SER A 152 25.75 -1.58 8.25
CA SER A 152 26.73 -0.88 9.09
C SER A 152 27.70 -1.90 9.70
N PRO A 153 29.02 -1.83 9.40
CA PRO A 153 30.00 -2.75 9.99
C PRO A 153 30.05 -2.65 11.51
N ILE A 154 30.14 -3.79 12.18
CA ILE A 154 30.34 -3.89 13.63
C ILE A 154 31.82 -3.70 13.93
N THR A 155 32.12 -2.75 14.82
CA THR A 155 33.50 -2.38 15.21
C THR A 155 33.75 -2.57 16.71
N GLY A 156 32.70 -2.80 17.50
CA GLY A 156 32.79 -3.07 18.93
C GLY A 156 31.68 -4.01 19.41
N LEU A 157 32.08 -4.96 20.26
CA LEU A 157 31.20 -5.90 20.93
C LEU A 157 31.44 -5.88 22.44
N ARG A 158 30.44 -6.32 23.20
CA ARG A 158 30.55 -6.61 24.62
C ARG A 158 30.12 -8.05 24.85
N LEU A 159 31.04 -8.84 25.39
CA LEU A 159 30.80 -10.22 25.78
C LEU A 159 30.52 -10.29 27.29
N ARG A 160 29.47 -11.01 27.66
CA ARG A 160 29.16 -11.38 29.04
C ARG A 160 29.05 -12.89 29.15
N VAL A 161 29.81 -13.50 30.06
CA VAL A 161 29.74 -14.94 30.35
C VAL A 161 29.90 -15.14 31.84
N GLY A 162 28.88 -15.73 32.49
CA GLY A 162 28.82 -15.81 33.95
C GLY A 162 28.88 -14.42 34.60
N GLY A 163 29.91 -14.17 35.42
CA GLY A 163 30.16 -12.85 36.04
C GLY A 163 31.15 -11.96 35.29
N ALA A 164 31.75 -12.45 34.20
CA ALA A 164 32.74 -11.70 33.43
C ALA A 164 32.05 -10.79 32.40
N GLN A 165 32.58 -9.59 32.21
CA GLN A 165 32.19 -8.67 31.14
C GLN A 165 33.44 -8.12 30.45
N VAL A 166 33.50 -8.26 29.14
CA VAL A 166 34.67 -7.88 28.33
C VAL A 166 34.22 -7.07 27.12
N ASP A 167 34.84 -5.90 26.92
CA ASP A 167 34.66 -5.12 25.69
C ASP A 167 35.69 -5.56 24.65
N LEU A 168 35.21 -5.92 23.47
CA LEU A 168 35.99 -6.48 22.38
C LEU A 168 36.00 -5.51 21.20
N ALA A 169 37.19 -5.14 20.72
CA ALA A 169 37.34 -4.43 19.46
C ALA A 169 37.20 -5.42 18.29
N VAL A 170 36.32 -5.10 17.34
CA VAL A 170 36.16 -5.91 16.13
C VAL A 170 37.01 -5.29 15.02
N PRO A 171 38.05 -5.98 14.53
CA PRO A 171 38.86 -5.47 13.44
C PRO A 171 38.04 -5.40 12.14
N PRO A 172 38.45 -4.57 11.16
CA PRO A 172 37.80 -4.56 9.85
C PRO A 172 37.75 -5.96 9.24
N ALA A 173 36.63 -6.24 8.56
CA ALA A 173 36.46 -7.48 7.82
C ALA A 173 37.49 -7.62 6.69
N ASP A 174 37.96 -8.85 6.46
CA ASP A 174 38.81 -9.20 5.32
C ASP A 174 38.03 -9.24 3.99
N ALA A 175 38.69 -9.68 2.92
CA ALA A 175 38.09 -9.75 1.59
C ALA A 175 36.88 -10.70 1.49
N ASP A 176 36.78 -11.66 2.40
CA ASP A 176 35.67 -12.62 2.48
C ASP A 176 34.59 -12.16 3.48
N GLY A 177 34.70 -10.93 4.02
CA GLY A 177 33.75 -10.38 4.99
C GLY A 177 33.99 -10.83 6.42
N ARG A 178 35.11 -11.53 6.71
CA ARG A 178 35.36 -12.14 8.01
C ARG A 178 36.19 -11.23 8.92
N SER A 179 35.75 -11.09 10.16
CA SER A 179 36.48 -10.44 11.25
C SER A 179 36.87 -11.49 12.28
N VAL A 180 38.09 -11.42 12.81
CA VAL A 180 38.60 -12.38 13.83
C VAL A 180 38.92 -11.61 15.10
N VAL A 181 38.22 -11.93 16.18
CA VAL A 181 38.31 -11.27 17.48
C VAL A 181 38.99 -12.23 18.46
N ALA A 182 40.09 -11.79 19.08
CA ALA A 182 40.73 -12.55 20.14
C ALA A 182 39.88 -12.50 21.42
N LEU A 183 39.62 -13.68 22.01
CA LEU A 183 38.95 -13.80 23.30
C LEU A 183 39.99 -13.91 24.43
N PRO A 184 39.70 -13.44 25.65
CA PRO A 184 40.54 -13.70 26.81
C PRO A 184 40.63 -15.20 27.14
N ASP A 185 41.79 -15.63 27.65
CA ASP A 185 42.08 -17.05 27.94
C ASP A 185 41.28 -17.62 29.14
N ASP A 186 40.75 -16.76 30.01
CA ASP A 186 40.14 -17.10 31.30
C ASP A 186 38.62 -16.87 31.37
N LEU A 187 37.94 -16.96 30.23
CA LEU A 187 36.47 -16.85 30.19
C LEU A 187 35.80 -18.02 30.92
N PRO A 188 34.80 -17.75 31.79
CA PRO A 188 33.98 -18.81 32.39
C PRO A 188 33.26 -19.64 31.31
N ALA A 189 32.99 -20.91 31.60
CA ALA A 189 32.07 -21.71 30.79
C ALA A 189 30.61 -21.37 31.13
N GLY A 190 29.72 -21.49 30.15
CA GLY A 190 28.27 -21.28 30.30
C GLY A 190 27.71 -20.36 29.22
N ASP A 191 26.42 -20.03 29.36
CA ASP A 191 25.73 -19.18 28.40
C ASP A 191 26.40 -17.81 28.27
N ALA A 192 26.47 -17.33 27.03
CA ALA A 192 27.11 -16.07 26.69
C ALA A 192 26.10 -15.06 26.15
N GLU A 193 26.27 -13.78 26.45
CA GLU A 193 25.59 -12.68 25.79
C GLU A 193 26.60 -11.85 25.01
N LEU A 194 26.33 -11.64 23.72
CA LEU A 194 27.13 -10.82 22.82
C LEU A 194 26.33 -9.59 22.39
N GLU A 195 26.70 -8.41 22.88
CA GLU A 195 26.04 -7.14 22.59
C GLU A 195 26.86 -6.29 21.62
N ILE A 196 26.22 -5.71 20.61
CA ILE A 196 26.83 -4.73 19.71
C ILE A 196 26.95 -3.40 20.44
N THR A 197 28.17 -2.90 20.64
CA THR A 197 28.45 -1.64 21.34
C THR A 197 28.85 -0.51 20.42
N VAL A 198 29.51 -0.82 19.30
CA VAL A 198 29.97 0.18 18.33
C VAL A 198 29.81 -0.36 16.90
N ILE A 199 29.36 0.52 16.00
CA ILE A 199 29.29 0.30 14.56
C ILE A 199 29.96 1.45 13.81
N ASP A 200 30.38 1.19 12.58
CA ASP A 200 30.66 2.22 11.58
C ASP A 200 29.35 2.54 10.85
N GLU A 201 28.73 3.67 11.17
CA GLU A 201 27.38 4.00 10.71
C GLU A 201 27.31 4.23 9.20
N ARG A 202 26.48 3.44 8.53
CA ARG A 202 26.04 3.74 7.16
C ARG A 202 24.62 4.27 7.18
N ILE A 203 24.32 5.25 6.33
CA ILE A 203 23.05 5.98 6.36
C ILE A 203 22.34 5.85 5.01
N VAL A 204 21.02 5.63 5.06
CA VAL A 204 20.11 5.72 3.92
C VAL A 204 19.01 6.74 4.22
N LEU A 205 18.32 7.24 3.20
CA LEU A 205 17.13 8.08 3.39
C LEU A 205 15.88 7.21 3.42
N ASP A 206 15.05 7.38 4.44
CA ASP A 206 13.72 6.75 4.50
C ASP A 206 12.84 7.20 3.33
N ARG A 207 12.16 6.26 2.67
CA ARG A 207 11.31 6.54 1.51
C ARG A 207 10.06 7.39 1.80
N ARG A 208 9.63 7.49 3.05
CA ARG A 208 8.35 8.12 3.44
C ARG A 208 8.53 9.60 3.79
N TYR A 209 9.61 9.95 4.47
CA TYR A 209 9.89 11.30 4.96
C TYR A 209 11.25 11.85 4.49
N ALA A 210 12.04 11.06 3.75
CA ALA A 210 13.39 11.42 3.31
C ALA A 210 14.35 11.73 4.48
N GLU A 211 14.09 11.15 5.65
CA GLU A 211 14.93 11.33 6.84
C GLU A 211 16.12 10.37 6.82
N PRO A 212 17.32 10.82 7.23
CA PRO A 212 18.48 9.95 7.43
C PRO A 212 18.18 8.87 8.48
N VAL A 213 18.43 7.61 8.14
CA VAL A 213 18.35 6.48 9.08
C VAL A 213 19.58 5.59 8.94
N VAL A 214 20.14 5.17 10.08
CA VAL A 214 21.29 4.26 10.12
C VAL A 214 20.86 2.87 9.66
N LEU A 215 21.65 2.28 8.76
CA LEU A 215 21.46 0.93 8.23
C LEU A 215 21.69 -0.13 9.33
N PRO A 216 20.98 -1.26 9.28
CA PRO A 216 21.23 -2.41 10.16
C PRO A 216 22.69 -2.85 10.18
N ALA A 217 23.14 -3.39 11.31
CA ALA A 217 24.25 -4.34 11.36
C ALA A 217 23.74 -5.77 11.10
N ALA A 218 24.61 -6.63 10.57
CA ALA A 218 24.29 -8.03 10.28
C ALA A 218 25.47 -8.96 10.58
N ILE A 219 25.15 -10.15 11.09
CA ILE A 219 26.08 -11.25 11.30
C ILE A 219 25.54 -12.47 10.57
N ALA A 220 26.25 -12.93 9.54
CA ALA A 220 25.88 -14.12 8.79
C ALA A 220 26.33 -15.40 9.52
N GLU A 221 27.55 -15.41 10.07
CA GLU A 221 28.07 -16.58 10.76
C GLU A 221 28.94 -16.20 11.95
N LEU A 222 28.84 -16.98 13.02
CA LEU A 222 29.66 -16.91 14.23
C LEU A 222 30.31 -18.27 14.49
N THR A 223 31.54 -18.26 15.01
CA THR A 223 32.17 -19.48 15.54
C THR A 223 31.63 -19.79 16.95
N ILE A 224 30.39 -20.27 17.00
CA ILE A 224 29.65 -20.68 18.20
C ILE A 224 28.97 -22.04 17.95
N PRO A 225 28.39 -22.71 18.96
CA PRO A 225 27.61 -23.93 18.74
C PRO A 225 26.54 -23.71 17.66
N PRO A 226 26.40 -24.63 16.68
CA PRO A 226 25.52 -24.42 15.55
C PRO A 226 24.05 -24.41 16.00
N ALA A 227 23.28 -23.54 15.36
CA ALA A 227 21.84 -23.55 15.46
C ALA A 227 21.27 -24.78 14.72
N SER A 228 20.13 -25.28 15.20
CA SER A 228 19.37 -26.32 14.53
C SER A 228 17.88 -26.01 14.61
N MET A 229 17.15 -26.41 13.57
CA MET A 229 15.72 -26.22 13.47
C MET A 229 15.09 -27.43 12.79
N PRO A 230 13.94 -27.93 13.28
CA PRO A 230 13.15 -28.93 12.58
C PRO A 230 12.71 -28.44 11.20
N GLU A 231 12.73 -29.32 10.19
CA GLU A 231 12.16 -29.00 8.87
C GLU A 231 10.64 -28.79 8.98
N ARG A 232 9.98 -29.64 9.77
CA ARG A 232 8.54 -29.59 10.04
C ARG A 232 8.26 -29.28 11.49
N VAL A 233 7.25 -28.45 11.71
CA VAL A 233 6.75 -28.08 13.03
C VAL A 233 5.40 -28.73 13.26
N ASP A 234 5.25 -29.30 14.45
CA ASP A 234 3.98 -29.77 14.99
C ASP A 234 3.80 -29.17 16.38
N THR A 235 2.80 -28.32 16.54
CA THR A 235 2.56 -27.63 17.82
C THR A 235 1.94 -28.54 18.88
N GLY A 236 1.55 -29.76 18.52
CA GLY A 236 0.61 -30.55 19.32
C GLY A 236 -0.72 -29.81 19.51
N CYS A 237 -1.53 -30.29 20.44
CA CYS A 237 -2.83 -29.70 20.75
C CYS A 237 -2.67 -28.55 21.74
N ARG A 238 -2.82 -27.33 21.24
CA ARG A 238 -2.73 -26.08 21.99
C ARG A 238 -4.10 -25.56 22.38
N ASP A 239 -4.30 -25.26 23.65
CA ASP A 239 -5.54 -24.73 24.21
C ASP A 239 -5.46 -23.21 24.51
N ASP A 240 -4.34 -22.58 24.20
CA ASP A 240 -4.03 -21.18 24.51
C ASP A 240 -4.31 -20.21 23.34
N VAL A 241 -4.87 -20.67 22.23
CA VAL A 241 -5.03 -19.87 21.00
C VAL A 241 -6.44 -19.33 20.80
N LEU A 242 -7.48 -20.19 20.93
CA LEU A 242 -8.87 -19.87 20.62
C LEU A 242 -9.77 -20.27 21.78
N THR A 243 -10.60 -19.34 22.22
CA THR A 243 -11.63 -19.57 23.24
C THR A 243 -13.01 -19.22 22.68
N VAL A 244 -13.98 -20.10 22.88
CA VAL A 244 -15.38 -19.90 22.51
C VAL A 244 -16.26 -20.08 23.75
N ALA A 245 -17.09 -19.08 24.06
CA ALA A 245 -17.92 -19.06 25.27
C ALA A 245 -17.11 -19.33 26.57
N GLY A 246 -15.88 -18.83 26.63
CA GLY A 246 -14.98 -19.04 27.77
C GLY A 246 -14.36 -20.45 27.86
N ARG A 247 -14.55 -21.32 26.86
CA ARG A 247 -13.94 -22.65 26.78
C ARG A 247 -12.87 -22.68 25.70
N PRO A 248 -11.67 -23.21 25.97
CA PRO A 248 -10.65 -23.33 24.95
C PRO A 248 -11.10 -24.33 23.87
N VAL A 249 -10.74 -24.04 22.63
CA VAL A 249 -10.87 -24.96 21.49
C VAL A 249 -9.45 -25.41 21.16
N PRO A 250 -9.05 -26.64 21.52
CA PRO A 250 -7.70 -27.10 21.27
C PRO A 250 -7.42 -27.25 19.78
N LEU A 251 -6.36 -26.59 19.30
CA LEU A 251 -5.96 -26.53 17.90
C LEU A 251 -4.53 -27.05 17.73
N ARG A 252 -4.25 -27.69 16.59
CA ARG A 252 -2.92 -28.16 16.19
C ARG A 252 -2.54 -27.57 14.84
N VAL A 253 -1.28 -27.18 14.71
CA VAL A 253 -0.69 -26.72 13.46
C VAL A 253 0.43 -27.68 13.09
N GLU A 254 0.36 -28.19 11.86
CA GLU A 254 1.41 -28.97 11.22
C GLU A 254 1.82 -28.26 9.93
N ALA A 255 3.07 -27.80 9.84
CA ALA A 255 3.56 -27.00 8.71
C ALA A 255 5.08 -27.13 8.53
N GLU A 256 5.59 -26.71 7.38
CA GLU A 256 7.03 -26.50 7.20
C GLU A 256 7.48 -25.29 8.02
N ALA A 257 8.63 -25.39 8.70
CA ALA A 257 9.20 -24.27 9.44
C ALA A 257 9.50 -23.08 8.52
N ALA A 258 9.92 -23.36 7.29
CA ALA A 258 10.19 -22.35 6.27
C ALA A 258 8.94 -21.53 5.90
N ASP A 259 7.77 -22.16 5.75
CA ASP A 259 6.51 -21.49 5.43
C ASP A 259 6.08 -20.57 6.58
N LEU A 260 6.22 -21.04 7.83
CA LEU A 260 5.93 -20.23 9.01
C LEU A 260 6.86 -19.01 9.10
N LEU A 261 8.16 -19.19 8.90
CA LEU A 261 9.14 -18.09 8.90
C LEU A 261 8.93 -17.10 7.74
N ALA A 262 8.52 -17.58 6.56
CA ALA A 262 8.10 -16.77 5.42
C ALA A 262 6.80 -15.97 5.72
N GLY A 263 6.07 -16.37 6.76
CA GLY A 263 4.85 -15.73 7.21
C GLY A 263 3.65 -16.16 6.41
N ASP A 264 3.67 -17.38 5.87
CA ASP A 264 2.55 -17.95 5.13
C ASP A 264 1.39 -18.31 6.07
N ALA A 265 0.19 -18.32 5.49
CA ALA A 265 -1.00 -18.70 6.22
C ALA A 265 -1.10 -20.23 6.27
N VAL A 266 -1.24 -20.76 7.47
CA VAL A 266 -1.43 -22.20 7.72
C VAL A 266 -2.83 -22.46 8.25
N THR A 267 -3.37 -23.65 7.99
CA THR A 267 -4.67 -24.05 8.54
C THR A 267 -4.45 -24.91 9.77
N ALA A 268 -5.11 -24.55 10.88
CA ALA A 268 -5.08 -25.35 12.09
C ALA A 268 -6.19 -26.41 12.08
N THR A 269 -5.91 -27.57 12.64
CA THR A 269 -6.86 -28.67 12.84
C THR A 269 -7.36 -28.67 14.28
N ALA A 270 -8.66 -28.89 14.47
CA ALA A 270 -9.22 -29.07 15.81
C ALA A 270 -8.82 -30.45 16.36
N CYS A 271 -8.32 -30.48 17.59
CA CYS A 271 -7.85 -31.72 18.22
C CYS A 271 -8.99 -32.56 18.80
N ALA A 272 -10.02 -31.92 19.33
CA ALA A 272 -11.18 -32.63 19.85
C ALA A 272 -12.04 -33.13 18.67
N ALA A 273 -12.42 -34.40 18.71
CA ALA A 273 -13.37 -34.96 17.76
C ALA A 273 -14.79 -34.48 18.10
N GLY A 274 -15.32 -33.56 17.31
CA GLY A 274 -16.72 -33.16 17.39
C GLY A 274 -16.97 -31.73 16.92
N PRO A 275 -18.18 -31.44 16.42
CA PRO A 275 -18.54 -30.10 16.05
C PRO A 275 -18.71 -29.20 17.28
N LEU A 276 -18.49 -27.90 17.08
CA LEU A 276 -18.72 -26.86 18.08
C LEU A 276 -20.21 -26.51 18.10
N VAL A 277 -20.81 -26.46 19.29
CA VAL A 277 -22.21 -26.04 19.45
C VAL A 277 -22.26 -24.58 19.85
N LEU A 278 -22.86 -23.75 19.00
CA LEU A 278 -23.24 -22.38 19.30
C LEU A 278 -24.65 -22.39 19.86
N ARG A 279 -24.82 -21.91 21.10
CA ARG A 279 -26.15 -21.81 21.72
C ARG A 279 -26.88 -20.59 21.16
N ALA A 280 -28.21 -20.68 21.06
CA ALA A 280 -29.06 -19.55 20.73
C ALA A 280 -28.71 -18.32 21.59
N GLY A 281 -28.59 -17.16 20.93
CA GLY A 281 -28.12 -15.91 21.53
C GLY A 281 -26.62 -15.66 21.32
N PRO A 282 -26.06 -14.64 22.01
CA PRO A 282 -24.68 -14.22 21.82
C PRO A 282 -23.68 -15.22 22.40
N THR A 283 -22.67 -15.56 21.61
CA THR A 283 -21.50 -16.35 21.99
C THR A 283 -20.24 -15.53 21.73
N ARG A 284 -19.39 -15.38 22.75
CA ARG A 284 -18.11 -14.67 22.63
C ARG A 284 -17.02 -15.58 22.07
N LEU A 285 -16.27 -15.09 21.09
CA LEU A 285 -15.06 -15.69 20.56
C LEU A 285 -13.87 -14.77 20.83
N THR A 286 -12.81 -15.31 21.40
CA THR A 286 -11.56 -14.61 21.67
C THR A 286 -10.36 -15.41 21.21
N THR A 287 -9.38 -14.75 20.62
CA THR A 287 -8.08 -15.34 20.32
C THR A 287 -6.98 -14.71 21.17
N SER A 288 -5.88 -15.42 21.36
CA SER A 288 -4.70 -14.86 22.02
C SER A 288 -3.83 -14.07 21.03
N SER A 289 -3.00 -13.18 21.56
CA SER A 289 -2.04 -12.41 20.76
C SER A 289 -0.89 -13.29 20.29
N GLY A 290 -0.48 -13.12 19.02
CA GLY A 290 0.71 -13.78 18.49
C GLY A 290 2.01 -13.41 19.20
N ALA A 291 2.06 -12.26 19.88
CA ALA A 291 3.22 -11.87 20.67
C ALA A 291 3.48 -12.80 21.87
N THR A 292 2.44 -13.48 22.36
CA THR A 292 2.54 -14.43 23.48
C THR A 292 2.59 -15.88 23.01
N THR A 293 1.86 -16.23 21.95
CA THR A 293 1.74 -17.63 21.49
C THR A 293 2.71 -17.99 20.36
N GLY A 294 3.31 -16.97 19.73
CA GLY A 294 4.05 -17.06 18.47
C GLY A 294 3.15 -17.11 17.23
N LEU A 295 1.83 -17.27 17.39
CA LEU A 295 0.89 -17.42 16.27
C LEU A 295 -0.30 -16.47 16.39
N HIS A 296 -0.53 -15.70 15.32
CA HIS A 296 -1.78 -14.96 15.15
C HIS A 296 -2.87 -15.86 14.56
N VAL A 297 -4.10 -15.69 15.04
CA VAL A 297 -5.28 -16.18 14.34
C VAL A 297 -5.73 -15.10 13.35
N ASP A 298 -5.54 -15.35 12.06
CA ASP A 298 -5.92 -14.41 11.01
C ASP A 298 -7.40 -14.57 10.64
N ARG A 299 -7.95 -15.78 10.70
CA ARG A 299 -9.35 -16.04 10.33
C ARG A 299 -9.96 -17.22 11.06
N ILE A 300 -11.22 -17.09 11.43
CA ILE A 300 -12.08 -18.17 11.94
C ILE A 300 -13.29 -18.28 11.01
N VAL A 301 -13.50 -19.46 10.43
CA VAL A 301 -14.70 -19.78 9.66
C VAL A 301 -15.51 -20.80 10.44
N LEU A 302 -16.74 -20.45 10.79
CA LEU A 302 -17.71 -21.35 11.44
C LEU A 302 -18.73 -21.74 10.38
N ALA A 303 -18.55 -22.92 9.79
CA ALA A 303 -19.46 -23.46 8.79
C ALA A 303 -20.46 -24.42 9.46
N PRO A 304 -21.78 -24.30 9.20
CA PRO A 304 -22.75 -25.29 9.65
C PRO A 304 -22.35 -26.69 9.18
N VAL A 305 -22.53 -27.71 10.03
CA VAL A 305 -22.41 -29.09 9.58
C VAL A 305 -23.56 -29.35 8.58
N PRO A 306 -23.27 -29.82 7.35
CA PRO A 306 -24.33 -30.07 6.39
C PRO A 306 -25.32 -31.09 6.96
N THR A 307 -26.57 -30.69 7.15
CA THR A 307 -27.66 -31.65 7.32
C THR A 307 -27.90 -32.27 5.94
N PRO A 308 -27.78 -33.59 5.75
CA PRO A 308 -28.04 -34.18 4.44
C PRO A 308 -29.47 -33.83 4.02
N PRO A 309 -29.68 -33.26 2.81
CA PRO A 309 -31.02 -32.95 2.35
C PRO A 309 -31.83 -34.24 2.17
N PRO A 310 -33.15 -34.22 2.39
CA PRO A 310 -34.01 -35.30 1.93
C PRO A 310 -34.03 -35.30 0.39
N GLY A 311 -33.39 -36.30 -0.21
CA GLY A 311 -33.64 -36.74 -1.59
C GLY A 311 -32.90 -35.97 -2.68
N ASP A 312 -32.44 -36.74 -3.67
CA ASP A 312 -31.70 -36.31 -4.85
C ASP A 312 -32.36 -35.14 -5.59
N ALA A 313 -31.71 -33.98 -5.59
CA ALA A 313 -31.84 -33.01 -6.66
C ALA A 313 -30.55 -33.06 -7.49
N SER A 314 -30.58 -33.83 -8.58
CA SER A 314 -29.67 -33.57 -9.70
C SER A 314 -30.16 -32.28 -10.35
N THR A 315 -29.50 -31.16 -10.06
CA THR A 315 -29.72 -29.88 -10.75
C THR A 315 -28.60 -29.72 -11.77
N ALA A 316 -28.93 -29.84 -13.06
CA ALA A 316 -28.00 -29.40 -14.11
C ALA A 316 -27.53 -27.98 -13.78
N GLU A 317 -26.21 -27.74 -13.82
CA GLU A 317 -25.66 -26.43 -13.47
C GLU A 317 -25.96 -25.47 -14.63
N PRO A 318 -26.66 -24.34 -14.39
CA PRO A 318 -26.94 -23.38 -15.44
C PRO A 318 -25.64 -22.92 -16.09
N ASN A 319 -25.61 -22.94 -17.42
CA ASN A 319 -24.41 -22.55 -18.17
C ASN A 319 -24.70 -21.30 -18.99
N ALA A 320 -23.82 -20.30 -18.90
CA ALA A 320 -23.91 -19.06 -19.65
C ALA A 320 -22.71 -18.91 -20.60
N THR A 321 -22.97 -18.96 -21.91
CA THR A 321 -21.93 -18.81 -22.94
C THR A 321 -22.05 -17.45 -23.59
N VAL A 322 -20.97 -16.65 -23.54
CA VAL A 322 -20.91 -15.36 -24.25
C VAL A 322 -20.70 -15.62 -25.74
N THR A 323 -21.67 -15.25 -26.56
CA THR A 323 -21.65 -15.43 -28.02
C THR A 323 -21.09 -14.21 -28.75
N ALA A 324 -21.29 -13.01 -28.19
CA ALA A 324 -20.65 -11.78 -28.67
C ALA A 324 -20.31 -10.85 -27.49
N SER A 325 -19.19 -10.15 -27.60
CA SER A 325 -18.76 -9.16 -26.59
C SER A 325 -18.24 -7.92 -27.28
N GLU A 326 -18.92 -6.80 -27.06
CA GLU A 326 -18.51 -5.48 -27.48
C GLU A 326 -18.22 -4.59 -26.26
N ARG A 327 -17.78 -3.35 -26.51
CA ARG A 327 -17.49 -2.38 -25.43
C ARG A 327 -18.72 -2.02 -24.60
N LEU A 328 -19.92 -2.04 -25.20
CA LEU A 328 -21.16 -1.55 -24.58
C LEU A 328 -22.30 -2.58 -24.63
N SER A 329 -22.01 -3.80 -25.08
CA SER A 329 -23.00 -4.86 -25.14
C SER A 329 -22.36 -6.24 -25.02
N ARG A 330 -23.15 -7.19 -24.52
CA ARG A 330 -22.83 -8.62 -24.50
C ARG A 330 -24.05 -9.41 -24.95
N ASP A 331 -23.82 -10.40 -25.78
CA ASP A 331 -24.84 -11.39 -26.12
C ASP A 331 -24.43 -12.70 -25.45
N VAL A 332 -25.38 -13.30 -24.73
CA VAL A 332 -25.16 -14.46 -23.86
C VAL A 332 -26.24 -15.48 -24.13
N THR A 333 -25.87 -16.73 -24.39
CA THR A 333 -26.80 -17.85 -24.45
C THR A 333 -26.75 -18.58 -23.11
N VAL A 334 -27.89 -18.68 -22.43
CA VAL A 334 -28.05 -19.38 -21.16
C VAL A 334 -28.74 -20.72 -21.39
N THR A 335 -28.19 -21.81 -20.86
CA THR A 335 -28.77 -23.16 -20.93
C THR A 335 -28.95 -23.75 -19.54
N ASP A 336 -29.72 -24.84 -19.46
CA ASP A 336 -29.86 -25.66 -18.25
C ASP A 336 -30.43 -24.89 -17.04
N CYS A 337 -31.54 -24.17 -17.29
CA CYS A 337 -32.21 -23.29 -16.32
C CYS A 337 -33.67 -23.73 -16.01
N PRO A 338 -33.93 -25.01 -15.66
CA PRO A 338 -35.29 -25.56 -15.56
C PRO A 338 -36.11 -25.01 -14.37
N ASP A 339 -35.44 -24.55 -13.31
CA ASP A 339 -36.09 -23.95 -12.12
C ASP A 339 -35.99 -22.41 -12.10
N GLY A 340 -35.49 -21.83 -13.20
CA GLY A 340 -35.09 -20.43 -13.27
C GLY A 340 -33.69 -20.22 -12.68
N CYS A 341 -33.04 -19.14 -13.09
CA CYS A 341 -31.65 -18.88 -12.75
C CYS A 341 -31.31 -17.38 -12.82
N TRP A 342 -30.25 -16.99 -12.13
CA TRP A 342 -29.71 -15.64 -12.21
C TRP A 342 -28.65 -15.55 -13.30
N LEU A 343 -28.84 -14.64 -14.27
CA LEU A 343 -27.76 -14.20 -15.13
C LEU A 343 -26.98 -13.09 -14.43
N VAL A 344 -25.73 -13.37 -14.07
CA VAL A 344 -24.83 -12.41 -13.42
C VAL A 344 -23.87 -11.81 -14.44
N LEU A 345 -23.95 -10.49 -14.62
CA LEU A 345 -22.95 -9.74 -15.37
C LEU A 345 -21.81 -9.37 -14.42
N GLY A 346 -20.61 -9.89 -14.67
CA GLY A 346 -19.38 -9.60 -13.90
C GLY A 346 -18.88 -8.15 -13.97
N GLU A 347 -19.76 -7.18 -14.22
CA GLU A 347 -19.51 -5.74 -14.14
C GLU A 347 -20.20 -5.18 -12.90
N GLY A 348 -19.56 -4.21 -12.25
CA GLY A 348 -20.11 -3.57 -11.05
C GLY A 348 -21.52 -3.01 -11.27
N TYR A 349 -22.36 -3.13 -10.24
CA TYR A 349 -23.76 -2.72 -10.25
C TYR A 349 -23.94 -1.28 -10.74
N HIS A 350 -24.81 -1.10 -11.75
CA HIS A 350 -25.20 0.21 -12.23
C HIS A 350 -26.52 0.12 -13.01
N GLU A 351 -27.45 1.03 -12.73
CA GLU A 351 -28.78 1.12 -13.34
C GLU A 351 -28.78 1.44 -14.86
N SER A 352 -27.60 1.60 -15.47
CA SER A 352 -27.47 1.88 -16.90
C SER A 352 -27.22 0.63 -17.73
N TRP A 353 -27.02 -0.51 -17.08
CA TRP A 353 -27.12 -1.80 -17.75
C TRP A 353 -28.59 -2.20 -17.89
N SER A 354 -28.91 -2.80 -19.03
CA SER A 354 -30.23 -3.38 -19.33
C SER A 354 -30.02 -4.74 -19.96
N ALA A 355 -30.91 -5.70 -19.70
CA ALA A 355 -30.85 -7.03 -20.29
C ALA A 355 -32.20 -7.41 -20.90
N HIS A 356 -32.17 -8.01 -22.08
CA HIS A 356 -33.36 -8.46 -22.79
C HIS A 356 -33.17 -9.91 -23.23
N ALA A 357 -34.15 -10.77 -22.98
CA ALA A 357 -34.22 -12.12 -23.53
C ALA A 357 -35.06 -12.08 -24.81
N GLY A 358 -34.41 -12.06 -25.98
CA GLY A 358 -35.07 -11.71 -27.24
C GLY A 358 -35.74 -10.32 -27.16
N ASP A 359 -37.06 -10.27 -27.32
CA ASP A 359 -37.87 -9.04 -27.23
C ASP A 359 -38.39 -8.74 -25.82
N VAL A 360 -38.12 -9.62 -24.85
CA VAL A 360 -38.60 -9.48 -23.46
C VAL A 360 -37.57 -8.72 -22.64
N ASP A 361 -37.97 -7.58 -22.07
CA ASP A 361 -37.17 -6.86 -21.09
C ASP A 361 -37.14 -7.63 -19.76
N LEU A 362 -35.94 -7.95 -19.27
CA LEU A 362 -35.74 -8.65 -18.00
C LEU A 362 -35.85 -7.71 -16.78
N GLY A 363 -36.13 -6.43 -17.03
CA GLY A 363 -36.32 -5.42 -16.02
C GLY A 363 -35.01 -4.74 -15.58
N PRO A 364 -35.07 -3.88 -14.54
CA PRO A 364 -33.91 -3.19 -14.03
C PRO A 364 -32.89 -4.19 -13.44
N PRO A 365 -31.58 -3.91 -13.52
CA PRO A 365 -30.57 -4.74 -12.90
C PRO A 365 -30.78 -4.82 -11.39
N GLN A 366 -30.61 -6.02 -10.84
CA GLN A 366 -30.59 -6.24 -9.39
C GLN A 366 -29.16 -6.42 -8.89
N LEU A 367 -28.91 -6.01 -7.64
CA LEU A 367 -27.63 -6.21 -6.99
C LEU A 367 -27.54 -7.67 -6.53
N VAL A 368 -26.70 -8.46 -7.20
CA VAL A 368 -26.44 -9.87 -6.87
C VAL A 368 -24.95 -10.09 -6.57
N ASP A 369 -24.63 -11.20 -5.92
CA ASP A 369 -23.26 -11.61 -5.59
C ASP A 369 -22.39 -10.51 -4.93
N GLY A 370 -23.05 -9.66 -4.12
CA GLY A 370 -22.38 -8.64 -3.32
C GLY A 370 -21.85 -7.43 -4.10
N GLY A 371 -22.20 -7.26 -5.38
CA GLY A 371 -21.70 -6.09 -6.14
C GLY A 371 -22.02 -6.04 -7.62
N PHE A 372 -22.66 -7.07 -8.19
CA PHE A 372 -22.81 -7.23 -9.63
C PHE A 372 -24.23 -6.95 -10.10
N ASN A 373 -24.38 -6.73 -11.42
CA ASN A 373 -25.70 -6.63 -12.04
C ASN A 373 -26.22 -8.04 -12.31
N GLY A 374 -27.43 -8.32 -11.86
CA GLY A 374 -28.12 -9.59 -12.09
C GLY A 374 -29.51 -9.39 -12.68
N TRP A 375 -29.93 -10.36 -13.48
CA TRP A 375 -31.31 -10.49 -13.95
C TRP A 375 -31.80 -11.91 -13.73
N TRP A 376 -33.05 -12.04 -13.27
CA TRP A 376 -33.71 -13.33 -13.14
C TRP A 376 -34.20 -13.80 -14.50
N ILE A 377 -33.84 -15.02 -14.88
CA ILE A 377 -34.38 -15.73 -16.04
C ILE A 377 -35.39 -16.73 -15.49
N GLU A 378 -36.61 -16.67 -16.02
CA GLU A 378 -37.69 -17.58 -15.64
C GLU A 378 -37.38 -19.05 -16.04
N PRO A 379 -37.97 -20.04 -15.35
CA PRO A 379 -37.86 -21.46 -15.67
C PRO A 379 -38.00 -21.76 -17.17
N THR A 380 -37.01 -22.47 -17.73
CA THR A 380 -36.97 -22.83 -19.15
C THR A 380 -36.27 -24.17 -19.40
N ASP A 381 -36.85 -24.99 -20.27
CA ASP A 381 -36.29 -26.27 -20.71
C ASP A 381 -35.32 -26.12 -21.91
N GLY A 382 -35.19 -24.91 -22.47
CA GLY A 382 -34.39 -24.62 -23.66
C GLY A 382 -33.46 -23.41 -23.52
N PRO A 383 -32.53 -23.21 -24.47
CA PRO A 383 -31.58 -22.10 -24.45
C PRO A 383 -32.30 -20.74 -24.52
N VAL A 384 -31.79 -19.76 -23.78
CA VAL A 384 -32.27 -18.37 -23.78
C VAL A 384 -31.14 -17.44 -24.21
N ASP A 385 -31.35 -16.72 -25.30
CA ASP A 385 -30.43 -15.68 -25.76
C ASP A 385 -30.76 -14.34 -25.08
N VAL A 386 -29.80 -13.85 -24.30
CA VAL A 386 -29.89 -12.61 -23.54
C VAL A 386 -28.91 -11.58 -24.09
N THR A 387 -29.41 -10.42 -24.49
CA THR A 387 -28.59 -9.28 -24.87
C THR A 387 -28.56 -8.26 -23.73
N VAL A 388 -27.36 -7.98 -23.24
CA VAL A 388 -27.06 -6.99 -22.20
C VAL A 388 -26.46 -5.75 -22.85
N ARG A 389 -26.93 -4.54 -22.51
CA ARG A 389 -26.48 -3.27 -23.11
C ARG A 389 -26.28 -2.15 -22.10
N TRP A 390 -25.23 -1.35 -22.31
CA TRP A 390 -24.96 -0.10 -21.60
C TRP A 390 -25.67 1.07 -22.25
N THR A 391 -26.66 1.62 -21.57
CA THR A 391 -27.56 2.64 -22.11
C THR A 391 -27.03 4.07 -21.95
N ALA A 392 -26.15 4.34 -20.98
CA ALA A 392 -25.69 5.71 -20.69
C ALA A 392 -24.76 6.31 -21.77
N GLN A 393 -24.22 5.51 -22.70
CA GLN A 393 -23.37 6.05 -23.76
C GLN A 393 -24.15 6.97 -24.72
N ARG A 394 -25.41 6.66 -25.05
CA ARG A 394 -26.20 7.43 -26.02
C ARG A 394 -26.37 8.91 -25.64
N PRO A 395 -26.84 9.27 -24.43
CA PRO A 395 -26.98 10.67 -24.04
C PRO A 395 -25.63 11.41 -24.03
N LEU A 396 -24.55 10.74 -23.60
CA LEU A 396 -23.21 11.33 -23.64
C LEU A 396 -22.76 11.62 -25.08
N THR A 397 -22.94 10.68 -26.00
CA THR A 397 -22.61 10.88 -27.42
C THR A 397 -23.42 12.03 -28.01
N LEU A 398 -24.72 12.14 -27.71
CA LEU A 398 -25.54 13.26 -28.13
C LEU A 398 -25.01 14.60 -27.59
N ALA A 399 -24.67 14.67 -26.30
CA ALA A 399 -24.13 15.88 -25.69
C ALA A 399 -22.79 16.31 -26.32
N LEU A 400 -21.93 15.36 -26.67
CA LEU A 400 -20.68 15.63 -27.39
C LEU A 400 -20.94 16.17 -28.80
N VAL A 401 -21.87 15.56 -29.55
CA VAL A 401 -22.26 16.05 -30.89
C VAL A 401 -22.82 17.48 -30.80
N VAL A 402 -23.71 17.75 -29.85
CA VAL A 402 -24.27 19.09 -29.63
C VAL A 402 -23.17 20.10 -29.32
N SER A 403 -22.18 19.71 -28.50
CA SER A 403 -21.04 20.56 -28.15
C SER A 403 -20.17 20.88 -29.37
N VAL A 404 -19.89 19.90 -30.23
CA VAL A 404 -19.18 20.12 -31.50
C VAL A 404 -19.98 21.04 -32.42
N LEU A 405 -21.29 20.84 -32.55
CA LEU A 405 -22.16 21.71 -33.35
C LEU A 405 -22.18 23.14 -32.81
N ALA A 406 -22.20 23.33 -31.49
CA ALA A 406 -22.13 24.65 -30.87
C ALA A 406 -20.79 25.35 -31.17
N ILE A 407 -19.66 24.63 -31.11
CA ILE A 407 -18.34 25.15 -31.50
C ILE A 407 -18.36 25.58 -32.97
N LEU A 408 -18.88 24.74 -33.86
CA LEU A 408 -18.99 25.04 -35.29
C LEU A 408 -19.89 26.25 -35.56
N ALA A 409 -21.00 26.38 -34.83
CA ALA A 409 -21.88 27.55 -34.92
C ALA A 409 -21.16 28.82 -34.47
N CYS A 410 -20.39 28.79 -33.38
CA CYS A 410 -19.56 29.92 -32.95
C CYS A 410 -18.51 30.29 -34.00
N LEU A 411 -17.83 29.30 -34.60
CA LEU A 411 -16.86 29.53 -35.68
C LEU A 411 -17.54 30.12 -36.92
N LEU A 412 -18.74 29.66 -37.27
CA LEU A 412 -19.53 30.20 -38.38
C LEU A 412 -19.93 31.65 -38.11
N LEU A 413 -20.40 31.98 -36.90
CA LEU A 413 -20.71 33.36 -36.51
C LEU A 413 -19.48 34.26 -36.66
N VAL A 414 -18.30 33.82 -36.19
CA VAL A 414 -17.04 34.55 -36.39
C VAL A 414 -16.72 34.74 -37.88
N ALA A 415 -16.96 33.73 -38.72
CA ALA A 415 -16.69 33.80 -40.16
C ALA A 415 -17.70 34.68 -40.92
N VAL A 416 -18.98 34.66 -40.55
CA VAL A 416 -20.05 35.44 -41.17
C VAL A 416 -19.93 36.91 -40.76
N ASP A 417 -19.72 37.21 -39.48
CA ASP A 417 -19.52 38.58 -38.98
C ASP A 417 -18.36 39.28 -39.72
N ARG A 418 -17.26 38.55 -39.94
CA ARG A 418 -16.12 39.01 -40.75
C ARG A 418 -16.45 39.30 -42.23
N ARG A 419 -17.55 38.75 -42.76
CA ARG A 419 -17.96 38.91 -44.17
C ARG A 419 -19.06 39.96 -44.37
N THR A 420 -19.86 40.26 -43.35
CA THR A 420 -21.08 41.07 -43.52
C THR A 420 -20.93 42.56 -43.23
N VAL A 421 -19.80 43.03 -42.67
CA VAL A 421 -19.60 44.47 -42.41
C VAL A 421 -18.22 44.94 -42.86
N PRO A 422 -18.08 45.72 -43.94
CA PRO A 422 -16.94 46.62 -44.08
C PRO A 422 -17.14 47.76 -43.08
N VAL A 423 -16.80 47.51 -41.81
CA VAL A 423 -16.57 48.58 -40.86
C VAL A 423 -15.40 49.40 -41.44
N PRO A 424 -15.47 50.74 -41.58
CA PRO A 424 -14.27 51.52 -41.91
C PRO A 424 -13.20 51.10 -40.92
N GLY A 425 -12.17 50.41 -41.43
CA GLY A 425 -11.42 49.45 -40.63
C GLY A 425 -11.06 50.02 -39.27
N ALA A 426 -11.74 49.54 -38.21
CA ALA A 426 -11.13 49.57 -36.90
C ALA A 426 -9.76 48.93 -37.15
N PRO A 427 -8.63 49.64 -36.91
CA PRO A 427 -7.32 49.16 -37.31
C PRO A 427 -7.22 47.72 -36.82
N GLY A 428 -7.24 46.76 -37.76
CA GLY A 428 -7.42 45.35 -37.42
C GLY A 428 -6.40 45.02 -36.35
N ALA A 429 -6.76 44.24 -35.32
CA ALA A 429 -5.91 43.99 -34.17
C ALA A 429 -4.49 43.63 -34.64
N ARG A 430 -3.65 44.65 -34.76
CA ARG A 430 -2.26 44.49 -35.13
C ARG A 430 -1.69 43.95 -33.85
N PHE A 431 -1.08 42.78 -33.94
CA PHE A 431 -0.05 42.41 -32.98
C PHE A 431 1.07 43.45 -33.12
N ASP A 432 0.83 44.62 -32.55
CA ASP A 432 1.73 45.78 -32.51
C ASP A 432 2.93 45.48 -31.59
N THR A 433 2.99 44.25 -31.06
CA THR A 433 4.05 43.71 -30.24
C THR A 433 5.41 43.86 -30.91
N LEU A 434 5.53 43.59 -32.22
CA LEU A 434 6.83 43.58 -32.89
C LEU A 434 7.43 44.98 -33.17
N ARG A 435 6.60 46.03 -33.22
CA ARG A 435 7.03 47.35 -33.71
C ARG A 435 6.85 48.49 -32.70
N ARG A 436 6.12 48.28 -31.61
CA ARG A 436 5.80 49.31 -30.61
C ARG A 436 6.90 49.41 -29.54
N ARG A 437 7.34 50.64 -29.28
CA ARG A 437 8.21 50.99 -28.15
C ARG A 437 7.35 51.56 -27.03
N ASP A 438 7.58 51.15 -25.81
CA ASP A 438 6.92 51.71 -24.63
C ASP A 438 7.67 52.91 -24.06
N ASP A 439 6.99 53.66 -23.21
CA ASP A 439 7.60 54.74 -22.45
C ASP A 439 8.61 54.19 -21.45
N LEU A 440 9.64 55.01 -21.17
CA LEU A 440 10.74 54.62 -20.29
C LEU A 440 10.25 54.24 -18.89
N ARG A 441 9.22 54.93 -18.37
CA ARG A 441 8.65 54.64 -17.04
C ARG A 441 8.07 53.22 -16.96
N THR A 442 7.33 52.80 -17.98
CA THR A 442 6.78 51.45 -18.09
C THR A 442 7.89 50.41 -18.24
N CYS A 443 8.93 50.70 -19.03
CA CYS A 443 10.07 49.80 -19.16
C CYS A 443 10.87 49.66 -17.86
N VAL A 444 11.04 50.75 -17.10
CA VAL A 444 11.68 50.73 -15.77
C VAL A 444 10.85 49.93 -14.78
N ALA A 445 9.52 50.11 -14.77
CA ALA A 445 8.63 49.34 -13.91
C ALA A 445 8.64 47.84 -14.25
N ALA A 446 8.59 47.49 -15.54
CA ALA A 446 8.65 46.12 -16.01
C ALA A 446 10.01 45.46 -15.69
N ALA A 447 11.12 46.13 -15.98
CA ALA A 447 12.47 45.64 -15.65
C ALA A 447 12.67 45.50 -14.13
N GLY A 448 12.23 46.49 -13.35
CA GLY A 448 12.28 46.43 -11.88
C GLY A 448 11.46 45.28 -11.33
N THR A 449 10.25 45.06 -11.84
CA THR A 449 9.37 43.95 -11.42
C THR A 449 9.95 42.60 -11.77
N TRP A 450 10.55 42.47 -12.95
CA TRP A 450 11.24 41.24 -13.34
C TRP A 450 12.43 40.93 -12.43
N ILE A 451 13.28 41.93 -12.17
CA ILE A 451 14.47 41.79 -11.31
C ILE A 451 14.06 41.46 -9.87
N LEU A 452 13.13 42.23 -9.29
CA LEU A 452 12.65 42.00 -7.93
C LEU A 452 11.97 40.63 -7.82
N GLY A 453 11.14 40.26 -8.79
CA GLY A 453 10.49 38.95 -8.83
C GLY A 453 11.51 37.81 -8.91
N ALA A 454 12.53 37.94 -9.75
CA ALA A 454 13.60 36.94 -9.86
C ALA A 454 14.42 36.82 -8.56
N VAL A 455 14.76 37.94 -7.92
CA VAL A 455 15.55 37.93 -6.67
C VAL A 455 14.75 37.33 -5.50
N PHE A 456 13.50 37.76 -5.31
CA PHE A 456 12.72 37.37 -4.14
C PHE A 456 12.07 36.00 -4.26
N PHE A 457 11.61 35.61 -5.45
CA PHE A 457 10.92 34.33 -5.63
C PHE A 457 11.86 33.21 -6.11
N VAL A 458 12.97 33.53 -6.78
CA VAL A 458 13.87 32.50 -7.35
C VAL A 458 15.24 32.47 -6.65
N GLY A 459 15.85 33.63 -6.47
CA GLY A 459 17.09 33.81 -5.71
C GLY A 459 18.04 34.85 -6.31
N PRO A 460 19.07 35.29 -5.56
CA PRO A 460 19.93 36.41 -5.96
C PRO A 460 20.65 36.24 -7.30
N ALA A 461 21.08 35.01 -7.63
CA ALA A 461 21.76 34.72 -8.90
C ALA A 461 20.84 34.94 -10.12
N TRP A 462 19.55 34.62 -9.99
CA TRP A 462 18.55 34.84 -11.04
C TRP A 462 18.25 36.31 -11.26
N GLY A 463 18.45 37.15 -10.24
CA GLY A 463 18.43 38.60 -10.36
C GLY A 463 19.39 39.14 -11.42
N VAL A 464 20.56 38.50 -11.59
CA VAL A 464 21.54 38.90 -12.61
C VAL A 464 21.01 38.62 -14.02
N ALA A 465 20.41 37.44 -14.24
CA ALA A 465 19.80 37.08 -15.51
C ALA A 465 18.60 38.00 -15.84
N ALA A 466 17.75 38.29 -14.85
CA ALA A 466 16.66 39.25 -14.99
C ALA A 466 17.17 40.67 -15.21
N ALA A 467 18.32 41.07 -14.65
CA ALA A 467 18.93 42.38 -14.88
C ALA A 467 19.44 42.52 -16.32
N ALA A 468 20.05 41.47 -16.88
CA ALA A 468 20.45 41.45 -18.29
C ALA A 468 19.22 41.54 -19.23
N GLY A 469 18.17 40.76 -18.94
CA GLY A 469 16.89 40.84 -19.66
C GLY A 469 16.18 42.18 -19.50
N GLY A 470 16.19 42.76 -18.30
CA GLY A 470 15.64 44.07 -17.98
C GLY A 470 16.40 45.20 -18.68
N LEU A 471 17.73 45.11 -18.76
CA LEU A 471 18.54 46.03 -19.57
C LEU A 471 18.17 45.94 -21.04
N LEU A 472 17.97 44.73 -21.57
CA LEU A 472 17.48 44.54 -22.94
C LEU A 472 16.09 45.17 -23.14
N VAL A 473 15.18 45.01 -22.19
CA VAL A 473 13.86 45.67 -22.19
C VAL A 473 14.01 47.19 -22.19
N LEU A 474 14.93 47.77 -21.41
CA LEU A 474 15.18 49.21 -21.36
C LEU A 474 15.81 49.76 -22.64
N LEU A 475 16.81 49.06 -23.19
CA LEU A 475 17.51 49.47 -24.42
C LEU A 475 16.60 49.40 -25.64
N THR A 476 15.80 48.33 -25.74
CA THR A 476 14.89 48.13 -26.88
C THR A 476 13.54 48.83 -26.69
N ARG A 477 13.21 49.20 -25.45
CA ARG A 477 11.89 49.67 -24.99
C ARG A 477 10.77 48.71 -25.34
N ARG A 478 11.02 47.41 -25.17
CA ARG A 478 10.13 46.31 -25.58
C ARG A 478 9.94 45.29 -24.46
N PRO A 479 8.99 45.52 -23.52
CA PRO A 479 8.72 44.62 -22.40
C PRO A 479 8.21 43.24 -22.86
N TRP A 480 7.60 43.13 -24.04
CA TRP A 480 7.16 41.85 -24.61
C TRP A 480 8.30 40.84 -24.84
N LEU A 481 9.56 41.29 -24.89
CA LEU A 481 10.73 40.41 -24.95
C LEU A 481 10.82 39.51 -23.71
N ALA A 482 10.37 39.98 -22.54
CA ALA A 482 10.25 39.15 -21.34
C ALA A 482 9.20 38.03 -21.52
N GLY A 483 8.16 38.27 -22.33
CA GLY A 483 7.16 37.28 -22.71
C GLY A 483 7.73 36.17 -23.60
N LEU A 484 8.64 36.50 -24.53
CA LEU A 484 9.38 35.48 -25.29
C LEU A 484 10.26 34.64 -24.39
N VAL A 485 10.90 35.25 -23.39
CA VAL A 485 11.69 34.50 -22.40
C VAL A 485 10.80 33.53 -21.61
N SER A 486 9.62 33.98 -21.17
CA SER A 486 8.64 33.09 -20.51
C SER A 486 8.23 31.93 -21.41
N LEU A 487 7.90 32.18 -22.68
CA LEU A 487 7.50 31.12 -23.62
C LEU A 487 8.65 30.14 -23.89
N GLY A 488 9.87 30.65 -24.06
CA GLY A 488 11.06 29.83 -24.26
C GLY A 488 11.33 28.91 -23.07
N ILE A 489 11.16 29.41 -21.84
CA ILE A 489 11.33 28.60 -20.63
C ILE A 489 10.22 27.55 -20.50
N ILE A 490 8.96 27.90 -20.78
CA ILE A 490 7.85 26.92 -20.75
C ILE A 490 8.10 25.79 -21.76
N ALA A 491 8.56 26.14 -22.98
CA ALA A 491 8.91 25.14 -23.99
C ALA A 491 10.09 24.28 -23.56
N PHE A 492 11.14 24.88 -22.98
CA PHE A 492 12.29 24.16 -22.44
C PHE A 492 11.91 23.19 -21.31
N VAL A 493 11.19 23.68 -20.29
CA VAL A 493 10.70 22.86 -19.16
C VAL A 493 9.81 21.73 -19.67
N GLY A 494 8.88 22.01 -20.59
CA GLY A 494 8.03 20.99 -21.20
C GLY A 494 8.81 19.93 -21.97
N ALA A 495 9.85 20.32 -22.71
CA ALA A 495 10.73 19.40 -23.43
C ALA A 495 11.54 18.51 -22.47
N VAL A 496 12.12 19.09 -21.41
CA VAL A 496 12.87 18.35 -20.38
C VAL A 496 11.98 17.38 -19.63
N ILE A 497 10.78 17.79 -19.21
CA ILE A 497 9.83 16.88 -18.55
C ILE A 497 9.48 15.73 -19.49
N THR A 498 9.22 16.04 -20.77
CA THR A 498 8.90 15.02 -21.78
C THR A 498 10.06 14.04 -21.99
N SER A 499 11.32 14.51 -22.02
CA SER A 499 12.48 13.64 -22.18
C SER A 499 12.68 12.74 -20.96
N VAL A 500 12.67 13.31 -19.75
CA VAL A 500 12.81 12.55 -18.49
C VAL A 500 11.70 11.51 -18.35
N VAL A 501 10.45 11.85 -18.65
CA VAL A 501 9.33 10.90 -18.59
C VAL A 501 9.51 9.76 -19.59
N ARG A 502 10.03 10.04 -20.79
CA ARG A 502 10.26 9.01 -21.82
C ARG A 502 11.44 8.10 -21.49
N ASP A 503 12.54 8.68 -21.01
CA ASP A 503 13.82 7.98 -20.85
C ASP A 503 13.89 7.25 -19.51
N GLU A 504 13.51 7.92 -18.41
CA GLU A 504 13.64 7.40 -17.05
C GLU A 504 12.38 6.65 -16.58
N ARG A 505 11.25 6.85 -17.27
CA ARG A 505 9.94 6.25 -16.95
C ARG A 505 9.63 6.27 -15.43
N PRO A 506 9.74 7.44 -14.77
CA PRO A 506 9.53 7.55 -13.33
C PRO A 506 8.12 7.06 -12.97
N PHE A 507 8.03 6.32 -11.88
CA PHE A 507 6.76 5.78 -11.40
C PHE A 507 5.80 6.94 -11.02
N PRO A 508 4.53 6.92 -11.45
CA PRO A 508 3.60 8.03 -11.26
C PRO A 508 2.98 8.00 -9.84
N ASP A 509 3.81 8.20 -8.82
CA ASP A 509 3.39 8.32 -7.42
C ASP A 509 3.53 9.75 -6.89
N ALA A 510 3.32 9.93 -5.57
CA ALA A 510 3.46 11.22 -4.92
C ALA A 510 4.89 11.80 -4.96
N GLY A 511 5.91 10.99 -5.25
CA GLY A 511 7.30 11.41 -5.46
C GLY A 511 7.59 11.88 -6.89
N TRP A 512 6.67 11.68 -7.84
CA TRP A 512 6.85 12.10 -9.23
C TRP A 512 7.20 13.59 -9.40
N PRO A 513 6.54 14.54 -8.70
CA PRO A 513 6.91 15.96 -8.80
C PRO A 513 8.32 16.27 -8.28
N VAL A 514 8.83 15.51 -7.31
CA VAL A 514 10.16 15.72 -6.70
C VAL A 514 11.28 15.55 -7.74
N ARG A 515 11.08 14.68 -8.74
CA ARG A 515 12.03 14.49 -9.85
C ARG A 515 12.29 15.76 -10.67
N PHE A 516 11.37 16.73 -10.60
CA PHE A 516 11.43 17.98 -11.34
C PHE A 516 11.63 19.19 -10.43
N GLU A 517 11.94 19.00 -9.14
CA GLU A 517 12.12 20.09 -8.18
C GLU A 517 13.22 21.07 -8.62
N TRP A 518 14.28 20.56 -9.25
CA TRP A 518 15.35 21.37 -9.82
C TRP A 518 14.89 22.31 -10.98
N LEU A 519 13.72 22.05 -11.59
CA LEU A 519 13.10 22.92 -12.59
C LEU A 519 12.24 24.04 -11.97
N HIS A 520 11.98 23.99 -10.66
CA HIS A 520 11.15 24.97 -9.96
C HIS A 520 11.62 26.41 -10.19
N GLY A 521 12.93 26.64 -10.09
CA GLY A 521 13.51 27.96 -10.32
C GLY A 521 13.26 28.51 -11.73
N TRP A 522 13.31 27.65 -12.75
CA TRP A 522 12.97 28.01 -14.13
C TRP A 522 11.50 28.40 -14.27
N GLY A 523 10.59 27.62 -13.67
CA GLY A 523 9.16 27.92 -13.67
C GLY A 523 8.83 29.27 -13.02
N LEU A 524 9.40 29.55 -11.85
CA LEU A 524 9.21 30.83 -11.17
C LEU A 524 9.84 32.00 -11.95
N PHE A 525 10.98 31.79 -12.60
CA PHE A 525 11.59 32.80 -13.46
C PHE A 525 10.72 33.10 -14.70
N ALA A 526 10.06 32.11 -15.28
CA ALA A 526 9.08 32.31 -16.35
C ALA A 526 7.89 33.15 -15.88
N ALA A 527 7.35 32.85 -14.69
CA ALA A 527 6.27 33.63 -14.08
C ALA A 527 6.68 35.09 -13.78
N ALA A 528 7.90 35.31 -13.27
CA ALA A 528 8.45 36.65 -13.06
C ALA A 528 8.61 37.42 -14.39
N SER A 529 9.07 36.73 -15.44
CA SER A 529 9.21 37.29 -16.79
C SER A 529 7.85 37.67 -17.38
N LEU A 530 6.83 36.83 -17.21
CA LEU A 530 5.46 37.09 -17.65
C LEU A 530 4.82 38.25 -16.87
N SER A 531 5.10 38.36 -15.57
CA SER A 531 4.61 39.45 -14.71
C SER A 531 5.11 40.82 -15.18
N ALA A 532 6.32 40.90 -15.73
CA ALA A 532 6.86 42.12 -16.32
C ALA A 532 6.04 42.57 -17.55
N VAL A 533 5.55 41.61 -18.35
CA VAL A 533 4.66 41.88 -19.50
C VAL A 533 3.28 42.32 -19.01
N ALA A 534 2.71 41.60 -18.05
CA ALA A 534 1.39 41.90 -17.50
C ALA A 534 1.34 43.30 -16.84
N LEU A 535 2.40 43.70 -16.14
CA LEU A 535 2.50 45.04 -15.54
C LEU A 535 2.62 46.13 -16.61
N ALA A 536 3.41 45.88 -17.65
CA ALA A 536 3.51 46.79 -18.79
C ALA A 536 2.14 46.98 -19.45
N ASP A 537 1.37 45.90 -19.64
CA ASP A 537 0.00 45.95 -20.18
C ASP A 537 -1.00 46.64 -19.24
N TRP A 538 -0.90 46.42 -17.93
CA TRP A 538 -1.77 47.08 -16.94
C TRP A 538 -1.56 48.59 -16.91
N SER A 539 -0.30 49.05 -16.97
CA SER A 539 0.02 50.48 -17.01
C SER A 539 -0.51 51.22 -18.24
N ARG A 540 -0.96 50.48 -19.27
CA ARG A 540 -1.55 51.01 -20.51
C ARG A 540 -3.06 51.15 -20.44
N ARG A 541 -3.73 50.58 -19.43
CA ARG A 541 -5.19 50.68 -19.31
C ARG A 541 -5.55 52.14 -19.00
N PRO A 542 -6.37 52.82 -19.82
CA PRO A 542 -6.87 54.13 -19.47
C PRO A 542 -7.65 54.03 -18.16
N PRO A 543 -7.61 55.05 -17.27
CA PRO A 543 -8.44 55.04 -16.09
C PRO A 543 -9.91 54.91 -16.52
N GLU A 544 -10.59 53.88 -15.98
CA GLU A 544 -12.03 53.73 -16.18
C GLU A 544 -12.70 55.03 -15.73
N ARG A 545 -13.38 55.72 -16.66
CA ARG A 545 -14.27 56.82 -16.27
C ARG A 545 -15.41 56.17 -15.48
N ALA A 546 -15.44 56.41 -14.17
CA ALA A 546 -16.56 56.06 -13.32
C ALA A 546 -17.86 56.66 -13.91
N PRO A 547 -19.00 55.95 -13.81
CA PRO A 547 -20.26 56.40 -14.40
C PRO A 547 -20.74 57.76 -13.86
#